data_AF-A0A8H7QM98-F1
#
_entry.id   AF-A0A8H7QM98-F1
#
_cell.length_a   1.000
_cell.length_b   1.000
_cell.length_c   1.000
_cell.angle_alpha   90.00
_cell.angle_beta   90.00
_cell.angle_gamma   90.00
#
_symmetry.space_group_name_H-M   'P 1'
#
loop_
_entity.id
_entity.type
_entity.pdbx_description
1 polymer ?
#
loop_
_entity_poly.entity_id
_entity_poly.type
_entity_poly.pdbx_seq_one_letter_code
_entity_poly.pdbx_strand_id
1 'polypeptide(L)'
;MTDYTDKNNYNADMAELIKKFTTAMTESKQTRIKEPEVYDGTRDALLIDGWIRSIERFATFNSWTPERSCLYATTLLRDRADAWFRTIELTDDAPTTWLELKM
;
A
#
# COMPACT_ATOMS: atom_id res chain seq x y z
N MET A 1 6.15 -52.89 -18.70
CA MET A 1 6.09 -52.74 -17.23
C MET A 1 6.90 -51.52 -16.85
N THR A 2 6.40 -50.32 -17.21
CA THR A 2 7.16 -49.06 -17.13
C THR A 2 6.29 -47.83 -16.82
N ASP A 3 4.98 -48.01 -16.61
CA ASP A 3 4.03 -46.88 -16.49
C ASP A 3 3.90 -46.33 -15.04
N TYR A 4 4.39 -47.09 -14.04
CA TYR A 4 4.21 -46.73 -12.63
C TYR A 4 5.27 -45.75 -12.09
N THR A 5 6.46 -45.71 -12.70
CA THR A 5 7.59 -44.91 -12.20
C THR A 5 7.43 -43.42 -12.57
N ASP A 6 6.92 -43.12 -13.76
CA ASP A 6 6.74 -41.75 -14.26
C ASP A 6 5.62 -40.97 -13.53
N LYS A 7 4.49 -41.61 -13.25
CA LYS A 7 3.40 -41.00 -12.47
C LYS A 7 3.83 -40.67 -11.04
N ASN A 8 4.67 -41.51 -10.45
CA ASN A 8 5.17 -41.31 -9.10
C ASN A 8 6.14 -40.12 -9.02
N ASN A 9 6.95 -39.94 -10.07
CA ASN A 9 7.87 -38.82 -10.20
C ASN A 9 7.13 -37.49 -10.39
N TYR A 10 6.09 -37.46 -11.24
CA TYR A 10 5.26 -36.26 -11.46
C TYR A 10 4.55 -35.80 -10.18
N ASN A 11 4.00 -36.74 -9.40
CA ASN A 11 3.33 -36.41 -8.14
C ASN A 11 4.31 -35.86 -7.09
N ALA A 12 5.54 -36.37 -7.05
CA ALA A 12 6.59 -35.87 -6.16
C ALA A 12 7.01 -34.43 -6.54
N ASP A 13 7.18 -34.16 -7.83
CA ASP A 13 7.56 -32.84 -8.34
C ASP A 13 6.48 -31.79 -8.05
N MET A 14 5.19 -32.16 -8.22
CA MET A 14 4.06 -31.30 -7.88
C MET A 14 3.95 -31.02 -6.38
N ALA A 15 4.19 -32.04 -5.54
CA ALA A 15 4.23 -31.85 -4.09
C ALA A 15 5.36 -30.88 -3.68
N GLU A 16 6.51 -30.94 -4.35
CA GLU A 16 7.63 -30.04 -4.09
C GLU A 16 7.34 -28.60 -4.55
N LEU A 17 6.69 -28.42 -5.70
CA LEU A 17 6.22 -27.13 -6.19
C LEU A 17 5.20 -26.49 -5.23
N ILE A 18 4.21 -27.25 -4.78
CA ILE A 18 3.20 -26.77 -3.81
C ILE A 18 3.90 -26.39 -2.50
N LYS A 19 4.87 -27.18 -2.03
CA LYS A 19 5.62 -26.88 -0.81
C LYS A 19 6.43 -25.58 -0.95
N LYS A 20 7.13 -25.37 -2.07
CA LYS A 20 7.89 -24.14 -2.34
C LYS A 20 6.97 -22.92 -2.39
N PHE A 21 5.84 -23.03 -3.08
CA PHE A 21 4.84 -21.96 -3.15
C PHE A 21 4.23 -21.64 -1.78
N THR A 22 3.84 -22.66 -1.02
CA THR A 22 3.26 -22.49 0.31
C THR A 22 4.28 -21.91 1.28
N THR A 23 5.56 -22.31 1.20
CA THR A 23 6.63 -21.76 2.04
C THR A 23 6.89 -20.29 1.71
N ALA A 24 6.96 -19.91 0.44
CA ALA A 24 7.08 -18.52 0.02
C ALA A 24 5.87 -17.66 0.48
N MET A 25 4.66 -18.22 0.43
CA MET A 25 3.44 -17.60 0.96
C MET A 25 3.45 -17.49 2.49
N THR A 26 4.00 -18.48 3.20
CA THR A 26 4.02 -18.51 4.68
C THR A 26 5.12 -17.60 5.24
N GLU A 27 6.25 -17.48 4.54
CA GLU A 27 7.28 -16.45 4.79
C GLU A 27 6.73 -15.05 4.51
N SER A 28 5.77 -14.92 3.58
CA SER A 28 4.96 -13.70 3.42
C SER A 28 3.81 -13.58 4.43
N LYS A 29 4.02 -13.99 5.70
CA LYS A 29 3.23 -13.44 6.81
C LYS A 29 3.55 -11.94 6.88
N GLN A 30 2.85 -11.18 6.03
CA GLN A 30 3.00 -9.74 5.91
C GLN A 30 2.80 -9.14 7.29
N THR A 31 3.88 -8.66 7.89
CA THR A 31 3.83 -7.79 9.05
C THR A 31 2.92 -6.63 8.65
N ARG A 32 1.72 -6.53 9.22
CA ARG A 32 0.82 -5.40 8.92
C ARG A 32 1.12 -4.30 9.91
N ILE A 33 1.45 -3.13 9.40
CA ILE A 33 1.53 -1.92 10.21
C ILE A 33 0.16 -1.23 10.24
N LYS A 34 -0.08 -0.38 11.25
CA LYS A 34 -1.33 0.38 11.34
C LYS A 34 -1.47 1.29 10.12
N GLU A 35 -2.64 1.23 9.48
CA GLU A 35 -2.99 2.15 8.39
C GLU A 35 -3.21 3.58 8.93
N PRO A 36 -2.80 4.61 8.17
CA PRO A 36 -3.14 6.00 8.46
C PRO A 36 -4.65 6.23 8.60
N GLU A 37 -5.01 7.14 9.49
CA GLU A 37 -6.40 7.55 9.67
C GLU A 37 -6.82 8.55 8.59
N VAL A 38 -8.12 8.78 8.47
CA VAL A 38 -8.65 9.82 7.58
C VAL A 38 -8.35 11.22 8.12
N TYR A 39 -8.26 12.21 7.23
CA TYR A 39 -8.06 13.62 7.60
C TYR A 39 -9.22 14.47 7.11
N ASP A 40 -9.89 15.15 8.02
CA ASP A 40 -11.12 15.93 7.80
C ASP A 40 -10.87 17.41 7.45
N GLY A 41 -9.61 17.85 7.48
CA GLY A 41 -9.25 19.26 7.31
C GLY A 41 -9.16 20.05 8.61
N THR A 42 -9.02 19.37 9.76
CA THR A 42 -8.74 20.01 11.05
C THR A 42 -7.45 20.84 11.00
N ARG A 43 -7.56 22.13 11.33
CA ARG A 43 -6.45 23.11 11.26
C ARG A 43 -5.62 23.13 12.54
N ASP A 44 -5.15 21.95 12.96
CA ASP A 44 -4.26 21.77 14.11
C ASP A 44 -2.92 21.22 13.62
N ALA A 45 -1.84 21.94 13.91
CA ALA A 45 -0.51 21.60 13.42
C ALA A 45 -0.03 20.23 13.90
N LEU A 46 -0.36 19.82 15.14
CA LEU A 46 0.06 18.53 15.69
C LEU A 46 -0.70 17.38 15.05
N LEU A 47 -1.99 17.57 14.75
CA LEU A 47 -2.79 16.56 14.04
C LEU A 47 -2.34 16.41 12.59
N ILE A 48 -2.07 17.52 11.91
CA ILE A 48 -1.55 17.53 10.54
C ILE A 48 -0.20 16.81 10.48
N ASP A 49 0.75 17.19 11.34
CA ASP A 49 2.08 16.55 11.41
C ASP A 49 1.97 15.06 11.75
N GLY A 50 1.07 14.71 12.67
CA GLY A 50 0.81 13.33 13.05
C GLY A 50 0.30 12.49 11.87
N TRP A 51 -0.65 13.05 11.13
CA TRP A 51 -1.23 12.41 9.94
C TRP A 51 -0.19 12.24 8.83
N ILE A 52 0.57 13.29 8.50
CA ILE A 52 1.68 13.24 7.52
C ILE A 52 2.67 12.15 7.88
N ARG A 53 3.16 12.12 9.13
CA ARG A 53 4.11 11.10 9.59
C ARG A 53 3.56 9.69 9.52
N SER A 54 2.25 9.51 9.73
CA SER A 54 1.61 8.20 9.62
C SER A 54 1.66 7.68 8.19
N ILE A 55 1.38 8.53 7.20
CA ILE A 55 1.46 8.21 5.77
C ILE A 55 2.90 7.91 5.37
N GLU A 56 3.87 8.71 5.81
CA GLU A 56 5.28 8.48 5.49
C GLU A 56 5.79 7.14 6.03
N ARG A 57 5.44 6.79 7.26
CA ARG A 57 5.76 5.47 7.84
C ARG A 57 5.10 4.34 7.04
N PHE A 58 3.85 4.54 6.63
CA PHE A 58 3.12 3.55 5.85
C PHE A 58 3.72 3.34 4.46
N ALA A 59 4.01 4.43 3.76
CA ALA A 59 4.68 4.41 2.47
C ALA A 59 6.07 3.78 2.55
N THR A 60 6.86 4.12 3.58
CA THR A 60 8.20 3.55 3.80
C THR A 60 8.14 2.05 3.99
N PHE A 61 7.22 1.57 4.83
CA PHE A 61 7.06 0.13 5.08
C PHE A 61 6.66 -0.65 3.82
N ASN A 62 5.84 -0.05 2.95
CA ASN A 62 5.39 -0.69 1.72
C ASN A 62 6.28 -0.37 0.50
N SER A 63 7.40 0.35 0.69
CA SER A 63 8.31 0.78 -0.38
C SER A 63 7.59 1.52 -1.52
N TRP A 64 6.68 2.44 -1.18
CA TRP A 64 5.90 3.17 -2.16
C TRP A 64 6.68 4.33 -2.80
N THR A 65 6.36 4.61 -4.07
CA THR A 65 6.86 5.81 -4.75
C THR A 65 6.15 7.08 -4.24
N PRO A 66 6.71 8.28 -4.48
CA PRO A 66 6.07 9.53 -4.10
C PRO A 66 4.67 9.71 -4.73
N GLU A 67 4.47 9.27 -5.96
CA GLU A 67 3.20 9.37 -6.69
C GLU A 67 2.16 8.43 -6.08
N ARG A 68 2.55 7.19 -5.76
CA ARG A 68 1.68 6.22 -5.08
C ARG A 68 1.29 6.69 -3.69
N SER A 69 2.21 7.34 -2.99
CA SER A 69 1.96 7.91 -1.66
C SER A 69 0.99 9.10 -1.74
N CYS A 70 1.14 9.96 -2.76
CA CYS A 70 0.18 11.03 -3.05
C CYS A 70 -1.23 10.46 -3.29
N LEU A 71 -1.35 9.53 -4.25
CA LEU A 71 -2.60 8.86 -4.58
C LEU A 71 -3.27 8.21 -3.36
N TYR A 72 -2.50 7.56 -2.50
CA TYR A 72 -3.05 6.98 -1.28
C TYR A 72 -3.54 8.05 -0.31
N ALA A 73 -2.74 9.10 -0.06
CA ALA A 73 -3.09 10.17 0.86
C ALA A 73 -4.38 10.91 0.45
N THR A 74 -4.58 11.14 -0.84
CA THR A 74 -5.81 11.79 -1.35
C THR A 74 -7.05 10.94 -1.07
N THR A 75 -6.94 9.60 -1.09
CA THR A 75 -8.06 8.71 -0.72
C THR A 75 -8.46 8.79 0.76
N LEU A 76 -7.61 9.37 1.62
CA LEU A 76 -7.84 9.51 3.05
C LEU A 76 -8.45 10.87 3.43
N LEU A 77 -8.57 11.80 2.47
CA LEU A 77 -9.17 13.11 2.72
C LEU A 77 -10.68 12.99 2.90
N ARG A 78 -11.22 13.71 3.87
CA ARG A 78 -12.65 13.78 4.18
C ARG A 78 -13.07 15.23 4.39
N ASP A 79 -14.38 15.47 4.36
CA ASP A 79 -15.02 16.75 4.66
C ASP A 79 -14.34 17.95 3.97
N ARG A 80 -13.75 18.87 4.75
CA ARG A 80 -13.16 20.09 4.20
C ARG A 80 -11.89 19.81 3.40
N ALA A 81 -11.15 18.76 3.76
CA ALA A 81 -9.93 18.40 3.04
C ALA A 81 -10.25 17.79 1.67
N ASP A 82 -11.26 16.92 1.57
CA ASP A 82 -11.73 16.38 0.29
C ASP A 82 -12.31 17.50 -0.59
N ALA A 83 -13.12 18.39 -0.01
CA ALA A 83 -13.66 19.55 -0.73
C ALA A 83 -12.55 20.45 -1.29
N TRP A 84 -11.51 20.74 -0.50
CA TRP A 84 -10.35 21.50 -0.95
C TRP A 84 -9.61 20.79 -2.08
N PHE A 85 -9.33 19.49 -1.94
CA PHE A 85 -8.58 18.75 -2.96
C PHE A 85 -9.31 18.75 -4.31
N ARG A 86 -10.63 18.54 -4.31
CA ARG A 86 -11.46 18.61 -5.52
C ARG A 86 -11.43 19.99 -6.20
N THR A 87 -11.28 21.07 -5.43
CA THR A 87 -11.14 22.40 -6.05
C THR A 87 -9.84 22.55 -6.83
N ILE A 88 -8.77 21.89 -6.38
CA ILE A 88 -7.46 21.92 -7.04
C ILE A 88 -7.42 20.97 -8.23
N GLU A 89 -8.09 19.82 -8.16
CA GLU A 89 -8.26 18.92 -9.30
C GLU A 89 -8.90 19.61 -10.52
N LEU A 90 -9.71 20.65 -10.28
CA LEU A 90 -10.34 21.43 -11.34
C LEU A 90 -9.43 22.52 -11.92
N THR A 91 -8.32 22.87 -11.27
CA THR A 91 -7.44 23.97 -11.67
C THR A 91 -6.14 23.53 -12.35
N ASP A 92 -5.99 22.24 -12.69
CA ASP A 92 -4.77 21.63 -13.28
C ASP A 92 -3.50 21.75 -12.40
N ASP A 93 -3.66 22.23 -11.17
CA ASP A 93 -2.59 22.41 -10.18
C ASP A 93 -2.57 21.27 -9.15
N ALA A 94 -3.19 20.13 -9.47
CA ALA A 94 -3.31 19.00 -8.55
C ALA A 94 -1.92 18.41 -8.23
N PRO A 95 -1.57 18.25 -6.95
CA PRO A 95 -0.28 17.68 -6.59
C PRO A 95 -0.20 16.24 -7.09
N THR A 96 0.86 15.93 -7.83
CA THR A 96 1.11 14.60 -8.41
C THR A 96 2.07 13.79 -7.54
N THR A 97 2.84 14.47 -6.69
CA THR A 97 3.79 13.85 -5.77
C THR A 97 3.44 14.13 -4.31
N TRP A 98 3.85 13.22 -3.43
CA TRP A 98 3.65 13.39 -1.98
C TRP A 98 4.30 14.66 -1.44
N LEU A 99 5.41 15.10 -2.05
CA LEU A 99 6.07 16.34 -1.64
C LEU A 99 5.19 17.55 -1.92
N GLU A 100 4.57 17.63 -3.10
CA GLU A 100 3.67 18.72 -3.47
C GLU A 100 2.42 18.75 -2.60
N LEU A 101 1.87 17.59 -2.25
CA LEU A 101 0.64 17.51 -1.46
C LEU A 101 0.81 17.99 -0.01
N LYS A 102 2.00 17.81 0.57
CA LYS A 102 2.26 18.08 2.00
C LYS A 102 2.90 19.46 2.27
N MET A 103 3.27 20.20 1.22
CA MET A 103 3.82 21.57 1.34
C MET A 103 2.70 22.59 1.61
#